data_AF-A0A7R9SVJ1-F1
#
_entry.id   AF-A0A7R9SVJ1-F1
#
_cell.length_a   1.000
_cell.length_b   1.000
_cell.length_c   1.000
_cell.angle_alpha   90.00
_cell.angle_beta   90.00
_cell.angle_gamma   90.00
#
_symmetry.space_group_name_H-M   'P 1'
#
loop_
_entity.id
_entity.type
_entity.pdbx_description
1 polymer ?
#
loop_
_entity_poly.entity_id
_entity_poly.type
_entity_poly.pdbx_seq_one_letter_code
_entity_poly.pdbx_strand_id
1 'polypeptide(L)'
;GTKSDLRNPSRSFIVVTTAALPWLTGTSVNALYRAAYLAQDPARQVTLVVPWLTPEDQANIFHNNIRFAHPAKQEAFIREWLQTRVNFQAHFAIQFYPGKYDHAFMS
;
A
#
# COMPACT_ATOMS: atom_id res chain seq x y z
N GLY A 1 16.31 -22.80 -18.75
CA GLY A 1 16.27 -21.36 -18.47
C GLY A 1 17.12 -21.08 -17.25
N THR A 2 18.01 -20.10 -17.32
CA THR A 2 18.81 -19.65 -16.17
C THR A 2 17.87 -19.23 -15.03
N LYS A 3 18.07 -19.78 -13.83
CA LYS A 3 17.31 -19.38 -12.65
C LYS A 3 17.54 -17.89 -12.41
N SER A 4 16.47 -17.14 -12.35
CA SER A 4 16.47 -15.73 -11.95
C SER A 4 17.04 -15.59 -10.54
N ASP A 5 18.14 -14.86 -10.37
CA ASP A 5 18.69 -14.56 -9.04
C ASP A 5 17.79 -13.54 -8.32
N LEU A 6 17.23 -13.98 -7.19
CA LEU A 6 16.39 -13.16 -6.31
C LEU A 6 17.21 -12.14 -5.50
N ARG A 7 18.53 -12.34 -5.40
CA ARG A 7 19.45 -11.50 -4.64
C ARG A 7 20.09 -10.40 -5.51
N ASN A 8 19.79 -10.37 -6.80
CA ASN A 8 20.32 -9.34 -7.69
C ASN A 8 19.87 -7.94 -7.19
N PRO A 9 20.81 -7.05 -6.81
CA PRO A 9 20.48 -5.74 -6.25
C PRO A 9 19.80 -4.80 -7.25
N SER A 10 19.91 -5.04 -8.57
CA SER A 10 19.19 -4.23 -9.57
C SER A 10 17.71 -4.60 -9.74
N ARG A 11 17.20 -5.57 -8.95
CA ARG A 11 15.82 -6.01 -9.02
C ARG A 11 14.88 -4.99 -8.40
N SER A 12 13.85 -4.62 -9.17
CA SER A 12 12.71 -3.85 -8.68
C SER A 12 11.62 -4.78 -8.16
N PHE A 13 11.00 -4.39 -7.04
CA PHE A 13 9.88 -5.10 -6.43
C PHE A 13 8.63 -4.22 -6.51
N ILE A 14 7.55 -4.77 -7.05
CA ILE A 14 6.24 -4.11 -7.09
C ILE A 14 5.28 -4.96 -6.26
N VAL A 15 4.77 -4.39 -5.18
CA VAL A 15 3.75 -5.01 -4.34
C VAL A 15 2.41 -4.38 -4.70
N VAL A 16 1.51 -5.15 -5.31
CA VAL A 16 0.17 -4.68 -5.69
C VAL A 16 -0.84 -5.25 -4.71
N THR A 17 -1.77 -4.41 -4.23
CA THR A 17 -2.89 -4.84 -3.38
C THR A 17 -4.21 -4.40 -3.99
N THR A 18 -5.26 -5.22 -3.85
CA THR A 18 -6.65 -4.84 -4.14
C THR A 18 -7.39 -4.33 -2.91
N ALA A 19 -6.85 -4.57 -1.71
CA ALA A 19 -7.37 -4.01 -0.47
C ALA A 19 -6.83 -2.59 -0.27
N ALA A 20 -7.73 -1.62 -0.18
CA ALA A 20 -7.38 -0.21 -0.01
C ALA A 20 -6.85 0.08 1.40
N LEU A 21 -5.79 0.89 1.49
CA LEU A 21 -5.39 1.50 2.75
C LEU A 21 -6.16 2.82 2.93
N PRO A 22 -6.60 3.22 4.12
CA PRO A 22 -6.41 2.58 5.41
C PRO A 22 -7.65 1.80 5.85
N TRP A 23 -8.15 0.86 5.04
CA TRP A 23 -9.11 -0.14 5.56
C TRP A 23 -8.45 -1.00 6.68
N LEU A 24 -7.11 -1.00 6.75
CA LEU A 24 -6.28 -1.54 7.84
C LEU A 24 -6.62 -2.98 8.28
N THR A 25 -7.26 -3.74 7.39
CA THR A 25 -7.44 -5.18 7.57
C THR A 25 -6.15 -5.91 7.22
N GLY A 26 -6.04 -7.17 7.67
CA GLY A 26 -4.84 -7.98 7.45
C GLY A 26 -4.37 -8.00 5.99
N THR A 27 -5.29 -7.96 5.02
CA THR A 27 -4.97 -7.96 3.59
C THR A 27 -4.25 -6.67 3.16
N SER A 28 -4.78 -5.49 3.50
CA SER A 28 -4.13 -4.22 3.12
C SER A 28 -2.84 -3.97 3.90
N VAL A 29 -2.82 -4.36 5.19
CA VAL A 29 -1.67 -4.16 6.08
C VAL A 29 -0.50 -5.04 5.69
N ASN A 30 -0.76 -6.28 5.25
CA ASN A 30 0.29 -7.19 4.83
C ASN A 30 1.04 -6.67 3.59
N ALA A 31 0.32 -6.13 2.60
CA ALA A 31 0.96 -5.50 1.45
C ALA A 31 1.86 -4.33 1.84
N LEU A 32 1.39 -3.46 2.75
CA LEU A 32 2.17 -2.35 3.28
C LEU A 32 3.45 -2.83 3.99
N TYR A 33 3.34 -3.81 4.89
CA TYR A 33 4.52 -4.36 5.56
C TYR A 33 5.46 -5.08 4.60
N ARG A 34 4.97 -5.85 3.62
CA ARG A 34 5.83 -6.47 2.61
C ARG A 34 6.67 -5.43 1.87
N ALA A 35 6.07 -4.33 1.43
CA ALA A 35 6.80 -3.25 0.79
C ALA A 35 7.83 -2.63 1.75
N ALA A 36 7.43 -2.33 3.00
CA ALA A 36 8.30 -1.72 3.99
C ALA A 36 9.53 -2.60 4.33
N TYR A 37 9.32 -3.90 4.56
CA TYR A 37 10.40 -4.83 4.90
C TYR A 37 11.29 -5.17 3.69
N LEU A 38 10.75 -5.19 2.48
CA LEU A 38 11.58 -5.27 1.28
C LEU A 38 12.49 -4.04 1.16
N ALA A 39 11.98 -2.86 1.49
CA ALA A 39 12.68 -1.58 1.41
C ALA A 39 13.67 -1.30 2.56
N GLN A 40 13.87 -2.26 3.50
CA GLN A 40 14.94 -2.15 4.49
C GLN A 40 16.33 -2.23 3.86
N ASP A 41 16.44 -2.94 2.74
CA ASP A 41 17.66 -2.97 1.93
C ASP A 41 17.64 -1.76 0.99
N PRO A 42 18.49 -0.74 1.21
CA PRO A 42 18.47 0.49 0.44
C PRO A 42 18.87 0.29 -1.04
N ALA A 43 19.46 -0.87 -1.39
CA ALA A 43 19.75 -1.19 -2.78
C ALA A 43 18.48 -1.57 -3.57
N ARG A 44 17.38 -1.93 -2.89
CA ARG A 44 16.16 -2.41 -3.54
C ARG A 44 15.25 -1.26 -3.91
N GLN A 45 14.84 -1.24 -5.17
CA GLN A 45 13.76 -0.37 -5.63
C GLN A 45 12.41 -1.03 -5.32
N VAL A 46 11.62 -0.43 -4.44
CA VAL A 46 10.33 -0.99 -4.01
C VAL A 46 9.22 0.01 -4.29
N THR A 47 8.14 -0.47 -4.91
CA THR A 47 6.90 0.28 -5.12
C THR A 47 5.71 -0.48 -4.55
N LEU A 48 4.92 0.19 -3.71
CA LEU A 48 3.62 -0.28 -3.26
C LEU A 48 2.55 0.35 -4.14
N VAL A 49 1.73 -0.47 -4.79
CA VAL A 49 0.62 -0.04 -5.65
C VAL A 49 -0.70 -0.31 -4.93
N VAL A 50 -1.45 0.75 -4.64
CA VAL A 50 -2.69 0.72 -3.85
C VAL A 50 -3.87 1.28 -4.64
N PRO A 51 -5.10 0.81 -4.40
CA PRO A 51 -6.27 1.40 -5.04
C PRO A 51 -6.57 2.78 -4.46
N TRP A 52 -6.85 3.73 -5.34
CA TRP A 52 -7.47 5.00 -5.04
C TRP A 52 -8.97 4.89 -5.25
N LEU A 53 -9.74 5.16 -4.20
CA LEU A 53 -11.18 5.01 -4.21
C LEU A 53 -11.89 6.36 -4.33
N THR A 54 -13.10 6.33 -4.88
CA THR A 54 -13.99 7.50 -4.90
C THR A 54 -14.33 7.94 -3.47
N PRO A 55 -14.66 9.22 -3.23
CA PRO A 55 -15.06 9.69 -1.91
C PRO A 55 -16.21 8.88 -1.29
N GLU A 56 -17.14 8.41 -2.11
CA GLU A 56 -18.26 7.54 -1.70
C GLU A 56 -17.76 6.17 -1.24
N ASP A 57 -16.90 5.51 -2.01
CA ASP A 57 -16.36 4.20 -1.63
C ASP A 57 -15.46 4.31 -0.39
N GLN A 58 -14.64 5.36 -0.29
CA GLN A 58 -13.89 5.68 0.93
C GLN A 58 -14.85 5.81 2.13
N ALA A 59 -16.06 6.34 1.90
CA ALA A 59 -17.07 6.47 2.92
C ALA A 59 -17.60 5.16 3.47
N ASN A 60 -17.72 4.18 2.59
CA ASN A 60 -18.25 2.87 2.94
C ASN A 60 -17.20 1.98 3.62
N ILE A 61 -15.92 2.10 3.24
CA ILE A 61 -14.90 1.13 3.69
C ILE A 61 -13.90 1.64 4.71
N PHE A 62 -13.58 2.93 4.74
CA PHE A 62 -12.57 3.43 5.68
C PHE A 62 -13.22 3.70 7.04
N HIS A 63 -12.65 3.07 8.07
CA HIS A 63 -13.07 3.26 9.46
C HIS A 63 -12.82 4.70 9.94
N ASN A 64 -13.42 5.05 11.08
CA ASN A 64 -13.21 6.34 11.78
C ASN A 64 -13.51 7.59 10.95
N ASN A 65 -14.39 7.49 9.95
CA ASN A 65 -14.75 8.58 9.05
C ASN A 65 -13.57 9.22 8.30
N ILE A 66 -12.45 8.49 8.15
CA ILE A 66 -11.27 8.98 7.44
C ILE A 66 -11.58 9.06 5.94
N ARG A 67 -11.38 10.24 5.34
CA ARG A 67 -11.50 10.46 3.90
C ARG A 67 -10.34 11.28 3.40
N PHE A 68 -9.96 11.06 2.14
CA PHE A 68 -8.90 11.78 1.47
C PHE A 68 -9.43 12.40 0.19
N ALA A 69 -9.24 13.71 0.07
CA ALA A 69 -9.54 14.43 -1.16
C ALA A 69 -8.48 14.20 -2.26
N HIS A 70 -7.24 13.84 -1.86
CA HIS A 70 -6.10 13.69 -2.77
C HIS A 70 -5.23 12.49 -2.37
N PRO A 71 -4.64 11.76 -3.34
CA PRO A 71 -3.72 10.66 -3.09
C PRO A 71 -2.55 11.02 -2.16
N ALA A 72 -1.99 12.22 -2.30
CA ALA A 72 -0.90 12.70 -1.46
C ALA A 72 -1.26 12.73 0.04
N LYS A 73 -2.51 13.06 0.40
CA LYS A 73 -2.96 13.02 1.81
C LYS A 73 -3.10 11.59 2.33
N GLN A 74 -3.58 10.68 1.48
CA GLN A 74 -3.66 9.26 1.82
C GLN A 74 -2.27 8.64 1.98
N GLU A 75 -1.33 9.01 1.11
CA GLU A 75 0.07 8.61 1.23
C GLU A 75 0.70 9.10 2.54
N ALA A 76 0.54 10.38 2.88
CA ALA A 76 1.03 10.93 4.15
C ALA A 76 0.48 10.14 5.35
N PHE A 77 -0.83 9.88 5.36
CA PHE A 77 -1.47 9.06 6.40
C PHE A 77 -0.86 7.65 6.47
N ILE A 78 -0.67 6.97 5.33
CA ILE A 78 -0.09 5.62 5.28
C ILE A 78 1.32 5.62 5.86
N ARG A 79 2.13 6.63 5.53
CA ARG A 79 3.51 6.78 6.01
C ARG A 79 3.56 7.05 7.51
N GLU A 80 2.75 7.98 8.01
CA GLU A 80 2.62 8.27 9.45
C GLU A 80 2.17 7.02 10.21
N TRP A 81 1.12 6.35 9.72
CA TRP A 81 0.62 5.12 10.34
C TRP A 81 1.70 4.04 10.39
N LEU A 82 2.43 3.81 9.28
CA LEU A 82 3.52 2.84 9.23
C LEU A 82 4.63 3.19 10.23
N GLN A 83 5.00 4.47 10.35
CA GLN A 83 6.06 4.92 11.25
C GLN A 83 5.72 4.63 12.73
N THR A 84 4.44 4.55 13.10
CA THR A 84 4.02 4.13 14.46
C THR A 84 4.11 2.63 14.71
N ARG A 85 4.40 1.83 13.68
CA ARG A 85 4.36 0.35 13.72
C ARG A 85 5.70 -0.32 13.51
N VAL A 86 6.66 0.39 12.91
CA VAL A 86 8.01 -0.12 12.65
C VAL A 86 9.06 0.72 13.37
N ASN A 87 10.18 0.09 13.70
CA ASN A 87 11.33 0.73 14.35
C ASN A 87 12.44 1.13 13.36
N PHE A 88 12.11 1.24 12.07
CA PHE A 88 13.04 1.59 11.00
C PHE A 88 12.37 2.55 10.01
N GLN A 89 13.17 3.25 9.21
CA GLN A 89 12.65 4.09 8.14
C GLN A 89 12.52 3.26 6.85
N ALA A 90 11.32 3.22 6.28
CA ALA A 90 11.04 2.46 5.07
C ALA A 90 10.99 3.39 3.84
N HIS A 91 11.94 3.23 2.92
CA HIS A 91 12.03 4.07 1.72
C HIS A 91 11.48 3.33 0.49
N PHE A 92 10.20 3.52 0.20
CA PHE A 92 9.55 2.98 -1.00
C PHE A 92 8.56 3.97 -1.60
N ALA A 93 8.32 3.82 -2.91
CA ALA A 93 7.31 4.59 -3.63
C ALA A 93 5.91 4.06 -3.32
N ILE A 94 4.93 4.95 -3.20
CA ILE A 94 3.51 4.58 -3.16
C ILE A 94 2.87 5.12 -4.44
N GLN A 95 2.23 4.23 -5.18
CA GLN A 95 1.49 4.57 -6.40
C GLN A 95 0.03 4.18 -6.24
N PHE A 96 -0.83 4.99 -6.83
CA PHE A 96 -2.26 4.81 -6.77
C PHE A 96 -2.80 4.42 -8.14
N TYR A 97 -3.64 3.39 -8.19
CA TYR A 97 -4.41 3.04 -9.38
C TYR A 97 -5.91 3.24 -9.12
N PRO A 98 -6.73 3.57 -10.14
CA PRO A 98 -8.17 3.69 -9.95
C PRO A 98 -8.79 2.38 -9.44
N GLY A 99 -9.43 2.43 -8.28
CA GLY A 99 -10.15 1.31 -7.69
C GLY A 99 -11.61 1.65 -7.43
N LYS A 100 -12.45 0.63 -7.35
CA LYS A 100 -13.86 0.75 -6.99
C LYS A 100 -14.20 -0.33 -5.96
N TYR A 101 -14.99 0.02 -4.96
CA TYR A 101 -15.56 -0.97 -4.05
C TYR A 101 -16.79 -1.61 -4.71
N ASP A 102 -16.82 -2.95 -4.77
CA ASP A 102 -17.96 -3.66 -5.33
C ASP A 102 -19.02 -3.87 -4.25
N HIS A 103 -20.20 -3.28 -4.49
CA HIS A 103 -21.36 -3.34 -3.60
C HIS A 103 -22.18 -4.61 -3.77
N ALA A 104 -21.87 -5.47 -4.75
CA ALA A 104 -22.65 -6.66 -5.11
C ALA A 104 -22.78 -7.71 -4.01
N PHE A 105 -21.96 -7.64 -2.95
CA PHE A 105 -21.99 -8.58 -1.81
C PHE A 105 -22.64 -7.99 -0.55
N MET A 106 -23.28 -6.83 -0.64
CA MET A 106 -23.99 -6.19 0.48
C MET A 106 -25.52 -6.37 0.42
N SER A 107 -26.04 -7.27 -0.42
CA SER A 107 -27.47 -7.62 -0.54
C SER A 107 -27.89 -8.76 0.37
#